data_AF-A0A4V5NWG0-F1
#
_entry.id   AF-A0A4V5NWG0-F1
#
_cell.length_a   1.000
_cell.length_b   1.000
_cell.length_c   1.000
_cell.angle_alpha   90.00
_cell.angle_beta   90.00
_cell.angle_gamma   90.00
#
_symmetry.space_group_name_H-M   'P 1'
#
loop_
_entity.id
_entity.type
_entity.pdbx_description
1 polymer ?
#
loop_
_entity_poly.entity_id
_entity_poly.type
_entity_poly.pdbx_seq_one_letter_code
_entity_poly.pdbx_strand_id
1 'polypeptide(L)'
;MSQNVAQFDAWIRDQFKALNTELESLYDHCENPMQIADTGNELKQQLKQEGESHIEKLLIEGNTDQGFDRNFDLLGNIGMYMAACRRHELTEPSRETRSPLEKASALALQVGASLGVTPRFATSHLTTHCKAVDGEPKRFTSLKDEALFIDFNTLAVLAYKRAADALVRILPMGISHPVAPYLLMDATSALKDVAHWNKKLFDELDGDAFFNHVRPYYKPFRVGQHEYRGANAGDFAGINEIDMLLGLCQANQSFYSQLLVDKFLYMMPEDQARLRDVMRRQSLLDQILDGLNSNPEAPWLKEVIQALVEAIDAHGNTAHQHHEQLVKRFIVAPSIKLEDNDKTHITASGPPLEVLLRSLNRLKELRMAANNSQLPSRYHDVQRLKCWLESH
;
A
#
# COMPACT_ATOMS: atom_id res chain seq x y z
N MET A 1 -3.44 25.03 -14.24
CA MET A 1 -4.34 23.87 -14.42
C MET A 1 -5.16 24.16 -15.65
N SER A 2 -5.09 23.30 -16.67
CA SER A 2 -5.88 23.50 -17.88
C SER A 2 -7.36 23.27 -17.58
N GLN A 3 -8.22 23.85 -18.43
CA GLN A 3 -9.66 23.67 -18.31
C GLN A 3 -10.06 22.19 -18.45
N ASN A 4 -9.38 21.43 -19.32
CA ASN A 4 -9.66 20.01 -19.51
C ASN A 4 -9.32 19.18 -18.26
N VAL A 5 -8.18 19.47 -17.60
CA VAL A 5 -7.80 18.79 -16.35
C VAL A 5 -8.82 19.07 -15.25
N ALA A 6 -9.24 20.34 -15.10
CA ALA A 6 -10.23 20.72 -14.10
C ALA A 6 -11.61 20.06 -14.36
N GLN A 7 -12.03 19.96 -15.62
CA GLN A 7 -13.27 19.29 -16.00
C GLN A 7 -13.21 17.78 -15.70
N PHE A 8 -12.09 17.13 -16.01
CA PHE A 8 -11.95 15.71 -15.70
C PHE A 8 -11.88 15.44 -14.20
N ASP A 9 -11.19 16.30 -13.44
CA ASP A 9 -11.15 16.22 -11.97
C ASP A 9 -12.54 16.40 -11.35
N ALA A 10 -13.32 17.37 -11.83
CA ALA A 10 -14.69 17.57 -11.38
C ALA A 10 -15.57 16.35 -11.69
N TRP A 11 -15.43 15.76 -12.88
CA TRP A 11 -16.15 14.53 -13.24
C TRP A 11 -15.80 13.36 -12.32
N ILE A 12 -14.51 13.14 -12.01
CA ILE A 12 -14.05 12.11 -11.06
C ILE A 12 -14.66 12.29 -9.66
N ARG A 13 -14.83 13.53 -9.20
CA ARG A 13 -15.35 13.83 -7.85
C ARG A 13 -16.87 13.70 -7.73
N ASP A 14 -17.57 13.80 -8.84
CA ASP A 14 -19.03 13.88 -8.89
C ASP A 14 -19.65 12.72 -9.69
N GLN A 15 -19.87 12.91 -11.00
CA GLN A 15 -20.57 11.94 -11.86
C GLN A 15 -19.93 10.54 -11.85
N PHE A 16 -18.60 10.44 -11.87
CA PHE A 16 -17.88 9.16 -11.74
C PHE A 16 -18.26 8.41 -10.45
N LYS A 17 -18.26 9.12 -9.33
CA LYS A 17 -18.60 8.59 -8.01
C LYS A 17 -20.06 8.16 -7.95
N ALA A 18 -20.97 8.93 -8.56
CA ALA A 18 -22.39 8.61 -8.66
C ALA A 18 -22.63 7.33 -9.47
N LEU A 19 -22.06 7.23 -10.67
CA LEU A 19 -22.18 6.07 -11.56
C LEU A 19 -21.68 4.79 -10.90
N ASN A 20 -20.50 4.84 -10.27
CA ASN A 20 -19.96 3.68 -9.55
C ASN A 20 -20.85 3.28 -8.37
N THR A 21 -21.36 4.24 -7.60
CA THR A 21 -22.27 3.97 -6.46
C THR A 21 -23.55 3.28 -6.93
N GLU A 22 -24.14 3.75 -8.02
CA GLU A 22 -25.36 3.16 -8.59
C GLU A 22 -25.08 1.75 -9.11
N LEU A 23 -23.93 1.53 -9.77
CA LEU A 23 -23.49 0.19 -10.19
C LEU A 23 -23.32 -0.76 -9.01
N GLU A 24 -22.65 -0.35 -7.92
CA GLU A 24 -22.56 -1.19 -6.70
C GLU A 24 -23.95 -1.54 -6.15
N SER A 25 -24.86 -0.56 -6.14
CA SER A 25 -26.24 -0.79 -5.69
C SER A 25 -26.95 -1.82 -6.57
N LEU A 26 -26.71 -1.85 -7.88
CA LEU A 26 -27.29 -2.88 -8.75
C LEU A 26 -26.69 -4.27 -8.48
N TYR A 27 -25.38 -4.35 -8.23
CA TYR A 27 -24.70 -5.63 -7.97
C TYR A 27 -25.15 -6.27 -6.66
N ASP A 28 -25.51 -5.47 -5.65
CA ASP A 28 -26.10 -5.94 -4.40
C ASP A 28 -27.42 -6.70 -4.59
N HIS A 29 -28.14 -6.43 -5.68
CA HIS A 29 -29.41 -7.10 -5.99
C HIS A 29 -29.23 -8.36 -6.86
N CYS A 30 -27.99 -8.68 -7.26
CA CYS A 30 -27.69 -9.92 -7.98
C CYS A 30 -27.65 -11.11 -7.00
N GLU A 31 -28.02 -12.31 -7.48
CA GLU A 31 -27.85 -13.54 -6.69
C GLU A 31 -26.38 -13.79 -6.29
N ASN A 32 -25.45 -13.37 -7.15
CA ASN A 32 -24.02 -13.34 -6.86
C ASN A 32 -23.45 -11.95 -7.18
N PRO A 33 -23.13 -11.11 -6.16
CA PRO A 33 -22.58 -9.75 -6.35
C PRO A 33 -21.23 -9.70 -7.10
N MET A 34 -20.58 -10.85 -7.29
CA MET A 34 -19.33 -10.95 -8.07
C MET A 34 -19.57 -11.23 -9.55
N GLN A 35 -20.75 -11.75 -9.94
CA GLN A 35 -21.11 -12.04 -11.32
C GLN A 35 -21.88 -10.88 -11.94
N ILE A 36 -21.12 -9.89 -12.38
CA ILE A 36 -21.67 -8.59 -12.78
C ILE A 36 -21.87 -8.43 -14.29
N ALA A 37 -21.48 -9.41 -15.11
CA ALA A 37 -21.31 -9.26 -16.57
C ALA A 37 -22.52 -8.58 -17.25
N ASP A 38 -23.74 -9.07 -16.99
CA ASP A 38 -24.97 -8.61 -17.66
C ASP A 38 -25.72 -7.50 -16.89
N THR A 39 -25.17 -7.01 -15.79
CA THR A 39 -25.84 -6.02 -14.92
C THR A 39 -25.33 -4.60 -15.18
N GLY A 40 -26.24 -3.63 -15.26
CA GLY A 40 -25.90 -2.20 -15.32
C GLY A 40 -25.23 -1.73 -16.62
N ASN A 41 -25.47 -2.43 -17.75
CA ASN A 41 -24.76 -2.18 -19.03
C ASN A 41 -24.85 -0.73 -19.53
N GLU A 42 -25.98 -0.06 -19.33
CA GLU A 42 -26.15 1.35 -19.70
C GLU A 42 -25.22 2.26 -18.90
N LEU A 43 -25.20 2.10 -17.56
CA LEU A 43 -24.32 2.86 -16.66
C LEU A 43 -22.83 2.56 -16.92
N LYS A 44 -22.49 1.29 -17.19
CA LYS A 44 -21.11 0.90 -17.58
C LYS A 44 -20.69 1.60 -18.87
N GLN A 45 -21.55 1.62 -19.89
CA GLN A 45 -21.26 2.32 -21.13
C GLN A 45 -21.15 3.83 -20.93
N GLN A 46 -22.03 4.43 -20.12
CA GLN A 46 -21.97 5.83 -19.76
C GLN A 46 -20.63 6.18 -19.10
N LEU A 47 -20.23 5.43 -18.06
CA LEU A 47 -18.95 5.58 -17.37
C LEU A 47 -17.76 5.56 -18.36
N LYS A 48 -17.74 4.56 -19.26
CA LYS A 48 -16.69 4.43 -20.28
C LYS A 48 -16.67 5.64 -21.21
N GLN A 49 -17.81 6.01 -21.78
CA GLN A 49 -17.90 7.03 -22.82
C GLN A 49 -17.58 8.43 -22.27
N GLU A 50 -18.09 8.77 -21.09
CA GLU A 50 -17.81 10.05 -20.44
C GLU A 50 -16.32 10.19 -20.10
N GLY A 51 -15.74 9.17 -19.43
CA GLY A 51 -14.32 9.16 -19.09
C GLY A 51 -13.42 9.20 -20.32
N GLU A 52 -13.74 8.43 -21.37
CA GLU A 52 -12.99 8.45 -22.64
C GLU A 52 -13.05 9.81 -23.33
N SER A 53 -14.20 10.51 -23.30
CA SER A 53 -14.35 11.86 -23.85
C SER A 53 -13.45 12.88 -23.15
N HIS A 54 -13.33 12.82 -21.82
CA HIS A 54 -12.41 13.67 -21.07
C HIS A 54 -10.94 13.38 -21.41
N ILE A 55 -10.56 12.10 -21.46
CA ILE A 55 -9.20 11.67 -21.77
C ILE A 55 -8.80 12.05 -23.21
N GLU A 56 -9.72 11.97 -24.17
CA GLU A 56 -9.46 12.39 -25.55
C GLU A 56 -9.09 13.87 -25.64
N LYS A 57 -9.81 14.75 -24.94
CA LYS A 57 -9.49 16.18 -24.90
C LYS A 57 -8.11 16.43 -24.30
N LEU A 58 -7.75 15.68 -23.25
CA LEU A 58 -6.43 15.76 -22.60
C LEU A 58 -5.30 15.27 -23.51
N LEU A 59 -5.52 14.22 -24.29
CA LEU A 59 -4.54 13.74 -25.28
C LEU A 59 -4.30 14.75 -26.40
N ILE A 60 -5.37 15.38 -26.90
CA ILE A 60 -5.28 16.43 -27.93
C ILE A 60 -4.50 17.64 -27.40
N GLU A 61 -4.68 17.99 -26.12
CA GLU A 61 -3.95 19.07 -25.46
C GLU A 61 -2.43 18.78 -25.37
N GLY A 62 -2.05 17.51 -25.26
CA GLY A 62 -0.66 17.09 -25.18
C GLY A 62 -0.01 17.38 -23.82
N ASN A 63 1.32 17.27 -23.75
CA ASN A 63 2.05 17.53 -22.51
C ASN A 63 2.10 19.03 -22.22
N THR A 64 1.48 19.45 -21.12
CA THR A 64 1.44 20.86 -20.70
C THR A 64 2.41 21.21 -19.58
N ASP A 65 3.26 20.25 -19.16
CA ASP A 65 4.27 20.35 -18.10
C ASP A 65 3.88 21.28 -16.93
N GLN A 66 2.88 20.85 -16.16
CA GLN A 66 2.29 21.63 -15.09
C GLN A 66 2.95 21.39 -13.71
N GLY A 67 4.11 20.72 -13.69
CA GLY A 67 4.80 20.28 -12.48
C GLY A 67 4.31 18.93 -11.94
N PHE A 68 5.12 18.34 -11.06
CA PHE A 68 4.93 16.97 -10.56
C PHE A 68 3.55 16.74 -9.94
N ASP A 69 3.14 17.56 -8.95
CA ASP A 69 1.89 17.33 -8.21
C ASP A 69 0.65 17.29 -9.10
N ARG A 70 0.59 18.19 -10.10
CA ARG A 70 -0.55 18.27 -11.01
C ARG A 70 -0.58 17.10 -11.99
N ASN A 71 0.57 16.69 -12.49
CA ASN A 71 0.67 15.53 -13.38
C ASN A 71 0.40 14.23 -12.61
N PHE A 72 0.83 14.14 -11.35
CA PHE A 72 0.54 13.00 -10.48
C PHE A 72 -0.96 12.93 -10.14
N ASP A 73 -1.59 14.05 -9.82
CA ASP A 73 -3.04 14.12 -9.60
C ASP A 73 -3.85 13.71 -10.86
N LEU A 74 -3.41 14.17 -12.04
CA LEU A 74 -4.00 13.76 -13.32
C LEU A 74 -3.85 12.26 -13.57
N LEU A 75 -2.66 11.69 -13.32
CA LEU A 75 -2.43 10.25 -13.40
C LEU A 75 -3.36 9.47 -12.47
N GLY A 76 -3.60 10.00 -11.27
CA GLY A 76 -4.58 9.47 -10.33
C GLY A 76 -5.97 9.37 -10.95
N ASN A 77 -6.46 10.45 -11.55
CA ASN A 77 -7.77 10.50 -12.20
C ASN A 77 -7.88 9.48 -13.37
N ILE A 78 -6.86 9.40 -14.22
CA ILE A 78 -6.83 8.42 -15.32
C ILE A 78 -6.83 6.99 -14.76
N GLY A 79 -6.01 6.75 -13.74
CA GLY A 79 -5.89 5.46 -13.08
C GLY A 79 -7.17 5.02 -12.38
N MET A 80 -7.88 5.94 -11.72
CA MET A 80 -9.18 5.69 -11.11
C MET A 80 -10.22 5.31 -12.17
N TYR A 81 -10.28 6.06 -13.27
CA TYR A 81 -11.15 5.71 -14.40
C TYR A 81 -10.87 4.29 -14.92
N MET A 82 -9.60 3.96 -15.22
CA MET A 82 -9.22 2.63 -15.70
C MET A 82 -9.52 1.53 -14.69
N ALA A 83 -9.33 1.79 -13.40
CA ALA A 83 -9.66 0.85 -12.33
C ALA A 83 -11.16 0.60 -12.19
N ALA A 84 -12.00 1.62 -12.35
CA ALA A 84 -13.43 1.43 -12.40
C ALA A 84 -13.85 0.62 -13.63
N CYS A 85 -13.30 0.90 -14.81
CA CYS A 85 -13.50 0.07 -15.99
C CYS A 85 -13.12 -1.39 -15.74
N ARG A 86 -12.02 -1.64 -15.03
CA ARG A 86 -11.61 -2.98 -14.62
C ARG A 86 -12.60 -3.62 -13.64
N ARG A 87 -13.07 -2.87 -12.63
CA ARG A 87 -14.03 -3.37 -11.65
C ARG A 87 -15.33 -3.81 -12.32
N HIS A 88 -15.80 -3.03 -13.29
CA HIS A 88 -17.06 -3.22 -14.01
C HIS A 88 -16.94 -4.10 -15.25
N GLU A 89 -15.84 -4.85 -15.37
CA GLU A 89 -15.56 -5.79 -16.47
C GLU A 89 -15.57 -5.19 -17.89
N LEU A 90 -15.43 -3.87 -18.01
CA LEU A 90 -15.20 -3.18 -19.29
C LEU A 90 -13.78 -3.45 -19.84
N THR A 91 -12.88 -3.93 -18.99
CA THR A 91 -11.57 -4.48 -19.35
C THR A 91 -11.20 -5.62 -18.39
N GLU A 92 -10.51 -6.64 -18.90
CA GLU A 92 -10.04 -7.80 -18.12
C GLU A 92 -8.74 -8.39 -18.71
N PRO A 93 -7.62 -8.39 -17.96
CA PRO A 93 -6.32 -8.85 -18.45
C PRO A 93 -6.28 -10.26 -19.05
N SER A 94 -7.08 -11.20 -18.55
CA SER A 94 -7.12 -12.59 -19.03
C SER A 94 -7.82 -12.74 -20.38
N ARG A 95 -8.71 -11.80 -20.74
CA ARG A 95 -9.47 -11.80 -22.00
C ARG A 95 -8.76 -11.01 -23.11
N GLU A 96 -7.64 -10.37 -22.79
CA GLU A 96 -7.04 -9.32 -23.60
C GLU A 96 -5.53 -9.54 -23.79
N THR A 97 -5.01 -9.22 -24.97
CA THR A 97 -3.55 -9.15 -25.22
C THR A 97 -3.00 -7.73 -25.06
N ARG A 98 -3.89 -6.72 -25.09
CA ARG A 98 -3.62 -5.29 -24.87
C ARG A 98 -4.87 -4.64 -24.29
N SER A 99 -4.69 -3.56 -23.53
CA SER A 99 -5.80 -2.79 -22.98
C SER A 99 -6.71 -2.25 -24.10
N PRO A 100 -8.05 -2.42 -23.99
CA PRO A 100 -9.01 -1.82 -24.91
C PRO A 100 -9.21 -0.32 -24.67
N LEU A 101 -8.74 0.19 -23.52
CA LEU A 101 -8.78 1.61 -23.18
C LEU A 101 -7.56 2.32 -23.77
N GLU A 102 -7.49 2.39 -25.10
CA GLU A 102 -6.28 2.81 -25.83
C GLU A 102 -5.83 4.23 -25.46
N LYS A 103 -6.78 5.18 -25.46
CA LYS A 103 -6.54 6.59 -25.13
C LYS A 103 -6.05 6.75 -23.69
N ALA A 104 -6.74 6.10 -22.74
CA ALA A 104 -6.35 6.12 -21.33
C ALA A 104 -4.97 5.51 -21.11
N SER A 105 -4.69 4.38 -21.76
CA SER A 105 -3.38 3.72 -21.71
C SER A 105 -2.26 4.61 -22.23
N ALA A 106 -2.46 5.26 -23.37
CA ALA A 106 -1.46 6.16 -23.97
C ALA A 106 -1.10 7.30 -23.01
N LEU A 107 -2.12 7.98 -22.45
CA LEU A 107 -1.90 9.10 -21.53
C LEU A 107 -1.28 8.63 -20.20
N ALA A 108 -1.75 7.52 -19.64
CA ALA A 108 -1.21 6.98 -18.40
C ALA A 108 0.26 6.55 -18.53
N LEU A 109 0.64 5.91 -19.64
CA LEU A 109 2.03 5.53 -19.94
C LEU A 109 2.92 6.77 -20.07
N GLN A 110 2.45 7.79 -20.80
CA GLN A 110 3.18 9.03 -20.98
C GLN A 110 3.44 9.73 -19.64
N VAL A 111 2.37 9.94 -18.85
CA VAL A 111 2.47 10.66 -17.57
C VAL A 111 3.27 9.83 -16.56
N GLY A 112 2.98 8.54 -16.40
CA GLY A 112 3.68 7.65 -15.48
C GLY A 112 5.18 7.58 -15.76
N ALA A 113 5.57 7.43 -17.03
CA ALA A 113 6.98 7.43 -17.43
C ALA A 113 7.67 8.78 -17.15
N SER A 114 6.99 9.90 -17.40
CA SER A 114 7.55 11.24 -17.13
C SER A 114 7.79 11.51 -15.64
N LEU A 115 6.98 10.91 -14.77
CA LEU A 115 7.03 11.08 -13.31
C LEU A 115 7.89 10.03 -12.60
N GLY A 116 8.29 8.95 -13.29
CA GLY A 116 9.00 7.83 -12.68
C GLY A 116 8.13 6.97 -11.75
N VAL A 117 6.85 6.82 -12.08
CA VAL A 117 5.86 6.04 -11.32
C VAL A 117 5.08 5.08 -12.22
N THR A 118 4.35 4.15 -11.62
CA THR A 118 3.52 3.18 -12.33
C THR A 118 2.41 3.89 -13.12
N PRO A 119 2.10 3.49 -14.36
CA PRO A 119 1.13 4.18 -15.23
C PRO A 119 -0.32 3.79 -14.88
N ARG A 120 -0.68 3.81 -13.59
CA ARG A 120 -2.00 3.48 -13.06
C ARG A 120 -2.25 4.22 -11.75
N PHE A 121 -3.44 4.06 -11.16
CA PHE A 121 -3.62 4.54 -9.80
C PHE A 121 -2.77 3.71 -8.82
N ALA A 122 -2.23 4.43 -7.85
CA ALA A 122 -1.40 3.95 -6.75
C ALA A 122 -2.00 4.43 -5.42
N THR A 123 -1.60 3.80 -4.31
CA THR A 123 -2.16 4.05 -2.97
C THR A 123 -2.15 5.52 -2.57
N SER A 124 -1.10 6.27 -2.90
CA SER A 124 -0.99 7.69 -2.57
C SER A 124 -2.08 8.56 -3.20
N HIS A 125 -2.60 8.22 -4.39
CA HIS A 125 -3.64 9.00 -5.08
C HIS A 125 -4.97 9.04 -4.32
N LEU A 126 -5.26 8.03 -3.49
CA LEU A 126 -6.46 8.00 -2.64
C LEU A 126 -6.16 8.27 -1.17
N THR A 127 -4.89 8.37 -0.78
CA THR A 127 -4.49 8.55 0.62
C THR A 127 -3.70 9.84 0.80
N THR A 128 -2.38 9.73 0.95
CA THR A 128 -1.47 10.83 1.32
C THR A 128 -1.39 11.97 0.29
N HIS A 129 -1.79 11.73 -0.96
CA HIS A 129 -1.79 12.70 -2.06
C HIS A 129 -3.18 12.79 -2.70
N CYS A 130 -4.23 12.77 -1.86
CA CYS A 130 -5.61 12.95 -2.29
C CYS A 130 -6.14 14.30 -1.78
N LYS A 131 -6.10 15.32 -2.65
CA LYS A 131 -6.60 16.66 -2.27
C LYS A 131 -8.11 16.60 -2.02
N ALA A 132 -8.53 16.98 -0.81
CA ALA A 132 -9.93 17.27 -0.51
C ALA A 132 -10.35 18.64 -1.06
N VAL A 133 -11.57 18.72 -1.58
CA VAL A 133 -12.23 19.97 -2.00
C VAL A 133 -13.50 20.09 -1.18
N ASP A 134 -13.64 21.20 -0.44
CA ASP A 134 -14.74 21.44 0.49
C ASP A 134 -14.98 20.28 1.48
N GLY A 135 -13.89 19.67 1.95
CA GLY A 135 -13.91 18.55 2.90
C GLY A 135 -13.98 17.16 2.24
N GLU A 136 -14.19 17.08 0.93
CA GLU A 136 -14.41 15.80 0.24
C GLU A 136 -13.19 15.35 -0.58
N PRO A 137 -12.51 14.24 -0.21
CA PRO A 137 -11.47 13.63 -1.02
C PRO A 137 -12.06 12.85 -2.22
N LYS A 138 -11.20 12.45 -3.16
CA LYS A 138 -11.57 11.55 -4.26
C LYS A 138 -11.86 10.15 -3.72
N ARG A 139 -12.89 9.50 -4.27
CA ARG A 139 -13.32 8.13 -3.96
C ARG A 139 -13.92 7.49 -5.22
N PHE A 140 -13.95 6.17 -5.29
CA PHE A 140 -14.65 5.42 -6.34
C PHE A 140 -16.16 5.54 -6.18
N THR A 141 -16.66 5.45 -4.95
CA THR A 141 -18.08 5.42 -4.59
C THR A 141 -18.36 6.40 -3.45
N SER A 142 -19.64 6.53 -3.09
CA SER A 142 -20.08 7.24 -1.89
C SER A 142 -20.32 6.31 -0.70
N LEU A 143 -19.91 5.03 -0.79
CA LEU A 143 -20.14 4.04 0.25
C LEU A 143 -19.27 4.30 1.48
N LYS A 144 -19.87 4.10 2.67
CA LYS A 144 -19.23 4.34 3.96
C LYS A 144 -17.98 3.46 4.15
N ASP A 145 -18.03 2.19 3.76
CA ASP A 145 -16.91 1.26 3.95
C ASP A 145 -15.69 1.63 3.10
N GLU A 146 -15.89 2.26 1.94
CA GLU A 146 -14.77 2.80 1.17
C GLU A 146 -14.09 3.96 1.93
N ALA A 147 -14.90 4.86 2.50
CA ALA A 147 -14.41 5.95 3.32
C ALA A 147 -13.57 5.44 4.51
N LEU A 148 -14.14 4.51 5.30
CA LEU A 148 -13.46 3.90 6.43
C LEU A 148 -12.14 3.25 6.00
N PHE A 149 -12.18 2.45 4.92
CA PHE A 149 -10.99 1.79 4.40
C PHE A 149 -9.89 2.79 4.02
N ILE A 150 -10.21 3.81 3.22
CA ILE A 150 -9.23 4.79 2.77
C ILE A 150 -8.70 5.65 3.92
N ASP A 151 -9.59 6.13 4.79
CA ASP A 151 -9.24 7.09 5.84
C ASP A 151 -8.35 6.43 6.90
N PHE A 152 -8.69 5.22 7.37
CA PHE A 152 -7.84 4.51 8.34
C PHE A 152 -6.54 3.99 7.73
N ASN A 153 -6.52 3.58 6.45
CA ASN A 153 -5.26 3.29 5.77
C ASN A 153 -4.37 4.55 5.70
N THR A 154 -4.95 5.72 5.45
CA THR A 154 -4.21 6.99 5.45
C THR A 154 -3.59 7.28 6.81
N LEU A 155 -4.37 7.14 7.89
CA LEU A 155 -3.88 7.33 9.26
C LEU A 155 -2.75 6.36 9.62
N ALA A 156 -2.89 5.08 9.25
CA ALA A 156 -1.86 4.06 9.47
C ALA A 156 -0.59 4.34 8.64
N VAL A 157 -0.72 4.73 7.36
CA VAL A 157 0.42 5.10 6.51
C VAL A 157 1.17 6.29 7.09
N LEU A 158 0.47 7.33 7.55
CA LEU A 158 1.10 8.50 8.17
C LEU A 158 1.79 8.13 9.48
N ALA A 159 1.22 7.23 10.28
CA ALA A 159 1.86 6.72 11.49
C ALA A 159 3.13 5.92 11.18
N TYR A 160 3.12 5.05 10.16
CA TYR A 160 4.35 4.39 9.70
C TYR A 160 5.40 5.39 9.20
N LYS A 161 5.00 6.45 8.49
CA LYS A 161 5.94 7.50 8.06
C LYS A 161 6.58 8.21 9.25
N ARG A 162 5.82 8.53 10.31
CA ARG A 162 6.37 9.07 11.56
C ARG A 162 7.39 8.13 12.19
N ALA A 163 7.08 6.83 12.25
CA ALA A 163 8.00 5.84 12.81
C ALA A 163 9.31 5.76 12.00
N ALA A 164 9.21 5.69 10.66
CA ALA A 164 10.37 5.66 9.79
C ALA A 164 11.23 6.93 9.90
N ASP A 165 10.61 8.12 9.97
CA ASP A 165 11.33 9.38 10.13
C ASP A 165 12.10 9.46 11.45
N ALA A 166 11.52 8.96 12.55
CA ALA A 166 12.22 8.89 13.83
C ALA A 166 13.46 7.98 13.75
N LEU A 167 13.35 6.80 13.12
CA LEU A 167 14.47 5.88 12.94
C LEU A 167 15.56 6.47 12.02
N VAL A 168 15.18 7.10 10.91
CA VAL A 168 16.14 7.69 9.96
C VAL A 168 16.97 8.81 10.60
N ARG A 169 16.39 9.57 11.54
CA ARG A 169 17.11 10.64 12.27
C ARG A 169 18.23 10.11 13.18
N ILE A 170 18.22 8.82 13.54
CA ILE A 170 19.31 8.19 14.31
C ILE A 170 20.56 8.02 13.45
N LEU A 171 20.41 7.78 12.14
CA LEU A 171 21.52 7.43 11.24
C LEU A 171 22.71 8.40 11.24
N PRO A 172 22.55 9.73 11.16
CA PRO A 172 23.69 10.66 11.21
C PRO A 172 24.30 10.81 12.60
N MET A 173 23.57 10.46 13.67
CA MET A 173 24.04 10.60 15.05
C MET A 173 24.72 9.34 15.59
N GLY A 174 24.33 8.17 15.07
CA GLY A 174 24.74 6.85 15.56
C GLY A 174 23.86 6.36 16.72
N ILE A 175 23.75 5.03 16.85
CA ILE A 175 22.87 4.39 17.84
C ILE A 175 23.30 4.64 19.30
N SER A 176 24.57 4.97 19.55
CA SER A 176 25.09 5.27 20.89
C SER A 176 24.87 6.72 21.33
N HIS A 177 24.28 7.56 20.47
CA HIS A 177 23.99 8.94 20.82
C HIS A 177 22.95 9.00 21.95
N PRO A 178 23.09 9.90 22.95
CA PRO A 178 22.15 9.97 24.10
C PRO A 178 20.69 10.22 23.73
N VAL A 179 20.43 10.75 22.53
CA VAL A 179 19.07 11.02 22.01
C VAL A 179 18.48 9.82 21.25
N ALA A 180 19.30 8.84 20.85
CA ALA A 180 18.83 7.70 20.07
C ALA A 180 17.70 6.88 20.76
N PRO A 181 17.73 6.63 22.08
CA PRO A 181 16.62 5.96 22.76
C PRO A 181 15.29 6.70 22.62
N TYR A 182 15.29 8.04 22.70
CA TYR A 182 14.07 8.85 22.56
C TYR A 182 13.48 8.75 21.15
N LEU A 183 14.32 8.71 20.11
CA LEU A 183 13.85 8.49 18.73
C LEU A 183 13.30 7.07 18.51
N LEU A 184 13.85 6.07 19.19
CA LEU A 184 13.28 4.70 19.19
C LEU A 184 11.94 4.66 19.93
N MET A 185 11.79 5.42 21.02
CA MET A 185 10.51 5.57 21.72
C MET A 185 9.47 6.28 20.85
N ASP A 186 9.85 7.32 20.11
CA ASP A 186 8.98 7.99 19.13
C ASP A 186 8.53 7.01 18.04
N ALA A 187 9.45 6.19 17.51
CA ALA A 187 9.13 5.15 16.55
C ALA A 187 8.15 4.11 17.14
N THR A 188 8.38 3.70 18.38
CA THR A 188 7.50 2.78 19.12
C THR A 188 6.10 3.35 19.30
N SER A 189 5.98 4.62 19.70
CA SER A 189 4.69 5.29 19.85
C SER A 189 3.93 5.36 18.52
N ALA A 190 4.62 5.72 17.44
CA ALA A 190 4.03 5.76 16.11
C ALA A 190 3.60 4.36 15.61
N LEU A 191 4.34 3.30 15.92
CA LEU A 191 3.94 1.92 15.63
C LEU A 191 2.72 1.48 16.47
N LYS A 192 2.60 1.93 17.71
CA LYS A 192 1.39 1.71 18.52
C LYS A 192 0.18 2.45 17.92
N ASP A 193 0.37 3.64 17.36
CA ASP A 193 -0.70 4.34 16.62
C ASP A 193 -1.14 3.55 15.38
N VAL A 194 -0.21 2.93 14.64
CA VAL A 194 -0.57 2.01 13.53
C VAL A 194 -1.50 0.91 14.03
N ALA A 195 -1.15 0.23 15.12
CA ALA A 195 -1.98 -0.84 15.68
C ALA A 195 -3.35 -0.33 16.13
N HIS A 196 -3.40 0.89 16.67
CA HIS A 196 -4.64 1.56 17.06
C HIS A 196 -5.55 1.83 15.85
N TRP A 197 -5.04 2.45 14.80
CA TRP A 197 -5.83 2.75 13.59
C TRP A 197 -6.27 1.50 12.84
N ASN A 198 -5.41 0.49 12.77
CA ASN A 198 -5.78 -0.81 12.24
C ASN A 198 -6.92 -1.44 13.04
N LYS A 199 -6.84 -1.40 14.38
CA LYS A 199 -7.91 -1.92 15.24
C LYS A 199 -9.24 -1.19 14.97
N LYS A 200 -9.22 0.14 14.92
CA LYS A 200 -10.39 0.96 14.57
C LYS A 200 -11.02 0.54 13.24
N LEU A 201 -10.20 0.37 12.21
CA LEU A 201 -10.66 -0.15 10.92
C LEU A 201 -11.33 -1.52 11.06
N PHE A 202 -10.70 -2.47 11.75
CA PHE A 202 -11.23 -3.84 11.86
C PHE A 202 -12.51 -3.93 12.70
N ASP A 203 -12.69 -3.02 13.65
CA ASP A 203 -13.89 -2.94 14.48
C ASP A 203 -15.07 -2.30 13.71
N GLU A 204 -14.80 -1.40 12.76
CA GLU A 204 -15.82 -0.59 12.09
C GLU A 204 -16.13 -1.01 10.64
N LEU A 205 -15.19 -1.64 9.93
CA LEU A 205 -15.34 -2.04 8.53
C LEU A 205 -16.19 -3.30 8.37
N ASP A 206 -17.22 -3.23 7.52
CA ASP A 206 -17.99 -4.41 7.14
C ASP A 206 -17.19 -5.31 6.19
N GLY A 207 -17.11 -6.60 6.54
CA GLY A 207 -16.32 -7.58 5.79
C GLY A 207 -16.86 -7.88 4.40
N ASP A 208 -18.19 -7.98 4.27
CA ASP A 208 -18.86 -8.29 3.01
C ASP A 208 -18.90 -7.04 2.13
N ALA A 209 -19.21 -5.87 2.69
CA ALA A 209 -19.18 -4.61 1.95
C ALA A 209 -17.77 -4.28 1.44
N PHE A 210 -16.73 -4.48 2.25
CA PHE A 210 -15.36 -4.34 1.77
C PHE A 210 -15.05 -5.30 0.63
N PHE A 211 -15.41 -6.59 0.78
CA PHE A 211 -15.06 -7.62 -0.19
C PHE A 211 -15.76 -7.44 -1.53
N ASN A 212 -17.03 -7.03 -1.51
CA ASN A 212 -17.87 -6.90 -2.69
C ASN A 212 -17.79 -5.51 -3.34
N HIS A 213 -17.63 -4.42 -2.57
CA HIS A 213 -17.78 -3.05 -3.09
C HIS A 213 -16.49 -2.25 -3.11
N VAL A 214 -15.54 -2.52 -2.21
CA VAL A 214 -14.30 -1.73 -2.10
C VAL A 214 -13.15 -2.44 -2.81
N ARG A 215 -12.85 -3.67 -2.37
CA ARG A 215 -11.73 -4.48 -2.87
C ARG A 215 -11.72 -4.64 -4.40
N PRO A 216 -12.84 -4.82 -5.11
CA PRO A 216 -12.82 -5.03 -6.56
C PRO A 216 -12.25 -3.87 -7.40
N TYR A 217 -12.18 -2.65 -6.86
CA TYR A 217 -11.51 -1.52 -7.51
C TYR A 217 -9.98 -1.62 -7.49
N TYR A 218 -9.42 -2.51 -6.67
CA TYR A 218 -7.97 -2.74 -6.54
C TYR A 218 -7.48 -3.94 -7.35
N LYS A 219 -8.24 -4.40 -8.36
CA LYS A 219 -7.84 -5.51 -9.23
C LYS A 219 -6.65 -5.12 -10.15
N PRO A 220 -5.85 -6.11 -10.60
CA PRO A 220 -4.90 -5.93 -11.69
C PRO A 220 -5.61 -5.55 -13.01
N PHE A 221 -5.00 -4.69 -13.83
CA PHE A 221 -5.47 -4.38 -15.17
C PHE A 221 -4.32 -4.09 -16.14
N ARG A 222 -4.61 -4.15 -17.45
CA ARG A 222 -3.64 -3.82 -18.51
C ARG A 222 -3.57 -2.32 -18.75
N VAL A 223 -2.35 -1.81 -18.91
CA VAL A 223 -2.06 -0.47 -19.44
C VAL A 223 -1.12 -0.65 -20.63
N GLY A 224 -1.60 -0.32 -21.82
CA GLY A 224 -0.95 -0.76 -23.06
C GLY A 224 -0.95 -2.29 -23.14
N GLN A 225 0.23 -2.89 -23.31
CA GLN A 225 0.38 -4.35 -23.41
C GLN A 225 0.63 -5.04 -22.06
N HIS A 226 1.07 -4.28 -21.05
CA HIS A 226 1.52 -4.84 -19.78
C HIS A 226 0.40 -4.88 -18.75
N GLU A 227 0.36 -5.95 -17.96
CA GLU A 227 -0.50 -6.06 -16.79
C GLU A 227 0.20 -5.45 -15.58
N TYR A 228 -0.54 -4.63 -14.82
CA TYR A 228 -0.07 -4.00 -13.60
C TYR A 228 -0.96 -4.42 -12.44
N ARG A 229 -0.34 -4.97 -11.38
CA ARG A 229 -1.03 -5.32 -10.14
C ARG A 229 -1.76 -4.12 -9.52
N GLY A 230 -2.77 -4.41 -8.73
CA GLY A 230 -3.45 -3.49 -7.83
C GLY A 230 -2.52 -2.79 -6.84
N ALA A 231 -2.96 -1.61 -6.39
CA ALA A 231 -2.31 -0.87 -5.32
C ALA A 231 -2.52 -1.56 -3.97
N ASN A 232 -1.49 -1.57 -3.12
CA ASN A 232 -1.52 -2.14 -1.79
C ASN A 232 -1.34 -1.04 -0.73
N ALA A 233 -1.98 -1.17 0.43
CA ALA A 233 -1.78 -0.24 1.55
C ALA A 233 -0.31 -0.08 1.97
N GLY A 234 0.50 -1.11 1.72
CA GLY A 234 1.94 -1.10 1.96
C GLY A 234 2.78 -0.36 0.91
N ASP A 235 2.22 0.23 -0.16
CA ASP A 235 2.98 0.85 -1.27
C ASP A 235 3.53 2.26 -0.93
N PHE A 236 4.38 2.32 0.09
CA PHE A 236 5.16 3.49 0.50
C PHE A 236 6.48 3.03 1.14
N ALA A 237 7.43 3.95 1.36
CA ALA A 237 8.76 3.60 1.88
C ALA A 237 8.76 3.18 3.35
N GLY A 238 8.05 3.93 4.20
CA GLY A 238 8.17 3.87 5.66
C GLY A 238 8.14 2.46 6.27
N ILE A 239 7.22 1.60 5.86
CA ILE A 239 7.15 0.22 6.38
C ILE A 239 8.42 -0.59 6.08
N ASN A 240 9.04 -0.38 4.91
CA ASN A 240 10.27 -1.08 4.53
C ASN A 240 11.53 -0.39 5.07
N GLU A 241 11.49 0.93 5.30
CA GLU A 241 12.54 1.62 6.05
C GLU A 241 12.63 1.04 7.47
N ILE A 242 11.49 0.88 8.15
CA ILE A 242 11.43 0.28 9.48
C ILE A 242 11.94 -1.16 9.47
N ASP A 243 11.49 -1.98 8.52
CA ASP A 243 11.95 -3.37 8.35
C ASP A 243 13.48 -3.46 8.30
N MET A 244 14.14 -2.59 7.54
CA MET A 244 15.59 -2.61 7.35
C MET A 244 16.37 -1.91 8.48
N LEU A 245 15.86 -0.79 9.01
CA LEU A 245 16.52 -0.04 10.07
C LEU A 245 16.48 -0.78 11.41
N LEU A 246 15.39 -1.48 11.71
CA LEU A 246 15.33 -2.39 12.86
C LEU A 246 16.08 -3.71 12.60
N GLY A 247 16.60 -3.93 11.39
CA GLY A 247 17.40 -5.09 11.03
C GLY A 247 16.61 -6.38 10.79
N LEU A 248 15.27 -6.31 10.79
CA LEU A 248 14.34 -7.44 10.69
C LEU A 248 14.25 -8.04 9.28
N CYS A 249 14.49 -7.21 8.26
CA CYS A 249 14.64 -7.63 6.87
C CYS A 249 15.94 -7.06 6.28
N GLN A 250 16.49 -7.72 5.27
CA GLN A 250 17.75 -7.30 4.64
C GLN A 250 17.59 -7.18 3.13
N ALA A 251 18.08 -6.07 2.57
CA ALA A 251 17.99 -5.76 1.14
C ALA A 251 18.78 -6.70 0.23
N ASN A 252 19.76 -7.43 0.78
CA ASN A 252 20.56 -8.40 0.03
C ASN A 252 19.92 -9.81 -0.05
N GLN A 253 18.81 -10.05 0.66
CA GLN A 253 18.07 -11.31 0.56
C GLN A 253 17.16 -11.29 -0.67
N SER A 254 17.30 -12.29 -1.55
CA SER A 254 16.60 -12.35 -2.84
C SER A 254 15.09 -12.15 -2.76
N PHE A 255 14.44 -12.74 -1.76
CA PHE A 255 13.00 -12.57 -1.53
C PHE A 255 12.63 -11.11 -1.22
N TYR A 256 13.39 -10.47 -0.33
CA TYR A 256 13.06 -9.12 0.11
C TYR A 256 13.44 -8.09 -0.96
N SER A 257 14.57 -8.27 -1.66
CA SER A 257 14.96 -7.40 -2.76
C SER A 257 13.95 -7.43 -3.91
N GLN A 258 13.46 -8.60 -4.30
CA GLN A 258 12.41 -8.73 -5.32
C GLN A 258 11.13 -7.99 -4.90
N LEU A 259 10.71 -8.14 -3.65
CA LEU A 259 9.56 -7.41 -3.12
C LEU A 259 9.71 -5.90 -3.24
N LEU A 260 10.91 -5.35 -2.95
CA LEU A 260 11.17 -3.91 -3.09
C LEU A 260 11.12 -3.48 -4.57
N VAL A 261 11.70 -4.27 -5.47
CA VAL A 261 11.66 -4.04 -6.93
C VAL A 261 10.22 -3.94 -7.43
N ASP A 262 9.36 -4.88 -7.03
CA ASP A 262 7.96 -4.98 -7.49
C ASP A 262 7.06 -3.84 -6.98
N LYS A 263 7.55 -3.01 -6.06
CA LYS A 263 6.78 -1.89 -5.49
C LYS A 263 7.41 -0.51 -5.65
N PHE A 264 8.65 -0.39 -6.14
CA PHE A 264 9.30 0.94 -6.31
C PHE A 264 8.44 1.90 -7.13
N LEU A 265 7.93 1.46 -8.28
CA LEU A 265 7.11 2.33 -9.12
C LEU A 265 5.72 2.63 -8.54
N TYR A 266 5.30 1.92 -7.48
CA TYR A 266 4.00 2.12 -6.83
C TYR A 266 4.04 3.18 -5.71
N MET A 267 5.22 3.73 -5.38
CA MET A 267 5.38 4.79 -4.39
C MET A 267 5.90 6.09 -5.00
N MET A 268 5.76 7.19 -4.25
CA MET A 268 6.26 8.51 -4.64
C MET A 268 7.78 8.47 -4.93
N PRO A 269 8.31 9.25 -5.89
CA PRO A 269 9.73 9.27 -6.18
C PRO A 269 10.62 9.56 -4.96
N GLU A 270 10.16 10.41 -4.05
CA GLU A 270 10.83 10.69 -2.77
C GLU A 270 10.91 9.45 -1.88
N ASP A 271 9.81 8.70 -1.75
CA ASP A 271 9.76 7.43 -1.04
C ASP A 271 10.72 6.42 -1.71
N GLN A 272 10.79 6.37 -3.05
CA GLN A 272 11.75 5.51 -3.76
C GLN A 272 13.21 5.89 -3.44
N ALA A 273 13.54 7.18 -3.41
CA ALA A 273 14.89 7.66 -3.11
C ALA A 273 15.30 7.30 -1.68
N ARG A 274 14.39 7.54 -0.72
CA ARG A 274 14.59 7.16 0.69
C ARG A 274 14.83 5.67 0.86
N LEU A 275 14.00 4.85 0.22
CA LEU A 275 14.09 3.41 0.31
C LEU A 275 15.42 2.90 -0.27
N ARG A 276 15.87 3.44 -1.41
CA ARG A 276 17.21 3.14 -1.97
C ARG A 276 18.34 3.55 -1.04
N ASP A 277 18.20 4.66 -0.30
CA ASP A 277 19.19 5.06 0.69
C ASP A 277 19.26 4.09 1.87
N VAL A 278 18.13 3.65 2.41
CA VAL A 278 18.11 2.72 3.54
C VAL A 278 18.68 1.35 3.17
N MET A 279 18.47 0.88 1.93
CA MET A 279 19.01 -0.41 1.44
C MET A 279 20.53 -0.55 1.54
N ARG A 280 21.27 0.57 1.65
CA ARG A 280 22.74 0.61 1.74
C ARG A 280 23.26 1.01 3.12
N ARG A 281 22.39 1.09 4.13
CA ARG A 281 22.75 1.46 5.52
C ARG A 281 22.92 0.20 6.37
N GLN A 282 23.77 0.28 7.40
CA GLN A 282 23.81 -0.73 8.46
C GLN A 282 22.58 -0.58 9.37
N SER A 283 21.96 -1.69 9.76
CA SER A 283 20.80 -1.66 10.66
C SER A 283 21.18 -1.22 12.08
N LEU A 284 20.21 -0.68 12.83
CA LEU A 284 20.41 -0.25 14.22
C LEU A 284 20.63 -1.47 15.15
N LEU A 285 20.00 -2.60 14.84
CA LEU A 285 20.23 -3.86 15.54
C LEU A 285 21.69 -4.32 15.40
N ASP A 286 22.25 -4.30 14.18
CA ASP A 286 23.65 -4.70 13.98
C ASP A 286 24.62 -3.76 14.70
N GLN A 287 24.36 -2.45 14.70
CA GLN A 287 25.18 -1.48 15.44
C GLN A 287 25.17 -1.73 16.96
N ILE A 288 24.03 -2.14 17.53
CA ILE A 288 23.94 -2.53 18.95
C ILE A 288 24.70 -3.83 19.23
N LEU A 289 24.58 -4.82 18.35
CA LEU A 289 25.31 -6.10 18.48
C LEU A 289 26.83 -5.86 18.42
N ASP A 290 27.30 -4.98 17.54
CA ASP A 290 28.70 -4.56 17.47
C ASP A 290 29.15 -3.87 18.78
N GLY A 291 28.30 -3.00 19.33
CA GLY A 291 28.53 -2.35 20.62
C GLY A 291 28.65 -3.35 21.78
N LEU A 292 27.73 -4.31 21.86
CA LEU A 292 27.74 -5.39 22.85
C LEU A 292 28.98 -6.29 22.73
N ASN A 293 29.42 -6.60 21.51
CA ASN A 293 30.63 -7.39 21.28
C ASN A 293 31.90 -6.63 21.68
N SER A 294 31.89 -5.30 21.56
CA SER A 294 33.07 -4.45 21.78
C SER A 294 33.24 -4.03 23.24
N ASN A 295 32.16 -3.57 23.89
CA ASN A 295 32.16 -3.16 25.28
C ASN A 295 30.77 -3.41 25.89
N PRO A 296 30.51 -4.61 26.47
CA PRO A 296 29.20 -4.98 27.01
C PRO A 296 28.78 -4.13 28.21
N GLU A 297 29.71 -3.46 28.90
CA GLU A 297 29.45 -2.60 30.06
C GLU A 297 29.22 -1.13 29.68
N ALA A 298 29.11 -0.81 28.39
CA ALA A 298 28.96 0.57 27.96
C ALA A 298 27.62 1.16 28.46
N PRO A 299 27.61 2.33 29.12
CA PRO A 299 26.44 2.83 29.84
C PRO A 299 25.25 3.19 28.94
N TRP A 300 25.49 3.44 27.64
CA TRP A 300 24.44 3.74 26.66
C TRP A 300 23.64 2.51 26.22
N LEU A 301 24.18 1.30 26.41
CA LEU A 301 23.59 0.07 25.89
C LEU A 301 22.23 -0.23 26.50
N LYS A 302 22.08 -0.07 27.82
CA LYS A 302 20.85 -0.46 28.52
C LYS A 302 19.62 0.26 27.99
N GLU A 303 19.68 1.58 27.94
CA GLU A 303 18.54 2.40 27.52
C GLU A 303 18.19 2.18 26.03
N VAL A 304 19.21 2.08 25.16
CA VAL A 304 18.96 1.90 23.73
C VAL A 304 18.51 0.48 23.37
N ILE A 305 19.03 -0.56 24.05
CA ILE A 305 18.59 -1.95 23.84
C ILE A 305 17.13 -2.08 24.24
N GLN A 306 16.74 -1.52 25.38
CA GLN A 306 15.35 -1.50 25.82
C GLN A 306 14.47 -0.83 24.76
N ALA A 307 14.81 0.39 24.32
CA ALA A 307 14.02 1.12 23.34
C ALA A 307 13.95 0.42 21.97
N LEU A 308 15.04 -0.23 21.52
CA LEU A 308 15.05 -0.98 20.27
C LEU A 308 14.13 -2.22 20.35
N VAL A 309 14.23 -2.98 21.44
CA VAL A 309 13.40 -4.18 21.65
C VAL A 309 11.92 -3.80 21.68
N GLU A 310 11.55 -2.70 22.35
CA GLU A 310 10.17 -2.19 22.34
C GLU A 310 9.70 -1.80 20.93
N ALA A 311 10.55 -1.17 20.11
CA ALA A 311 10.22 -0.83 18.73
C ALA A 311 10.04 -2.08 17.85
N ILE A 312 10.90 -3.09 18.01
CA ILE A 312 10.80 -4.38 17.33
C ILE A 312 9.50 -5.09 17.70
N ASP A 313 9.19 -5.19 18.99
CA ASP A 313 7.97 -5.85 19.47
C ASP A 313 6.71 -5.11 18.98
N ALA A 314 6.73 -3.77 18.95
CA ALA A 314 5.64 -2.97 18.40
C ALA A 314 5.41 -3.21 16.89
N HIS A 315 6.50 -3.28 16.09
CA HIS A 315 6.43 -3.57 14.66
C HIS A 315 6.00 -5.02 14.37
N GLY A 316 6.47 -5.97 15.16
CA GLY A 316 6.02 -7.36 15.11
C GLY A 316 4.53 -7.49 15.41
N ASN A 317 4.04 -6.76 16.41
CA ASN A 317 2.63 -6.75 16.78
C ASN A 317 1.73 -6.16 15.67
N THR A 318 2.12 -5.05 15.04
CA THR A 318 1.35 -4.48 13.91
C THR A 318 1.32 -5.44 12.72
N ALA A 319 2.42 -6.13 12.42
CA ALA A 319 2.49 -7.12 11.35
C ALA A 319 1.61 -8.36 11.65
N HIS A 320 1.65 -8.84 12.89
CA HIS A 320 0.80 -9.93 13.36
C HIS A 320 -0.69 -9.55 13.25
N GLN A 321 -1.07 -8.40 13.81
CA GLN A 321 -2.44 -7.88 13.77
C GLN A 321 -2.94 -7.72 12.34
N HIS A 322 -2.15 -7.13 11.44
CA HIS A 322 -2.51 -6.98 10.04
C HIS A 322 -2.76 -8.33 9.35
N HIS A 323 -1.90 -9.33 9.59
CA HIS A 323 -2.08 -10.65 9.01
C HIS A 323 -3.31 -11.38 9.56
N GLU A 324 -3.48 -11.39 10.89
CA GLU A 324 -4.57 -12.10 11.55
C GLU A 324 -5.93 -11.43 11.35
N GLN A 325 -5.99 -10.10 11.32
CA GLN A 325 -7.25 -9.36 11.29
C GLN A 325 -7.61 -8.82 9.91
N LEU A 326 -6.65 -8.35 9.09
CA LEU A 326 -6.98 -7.93 7.72
C LEU A 326 -7.02 -9.13 6.77
N VAL A 327 -5.89 -9.84 6.65
CA VAL A 327 -5.73 -10.87 5.62
C VAL A 327 -6.68 -12.03 5.86
N LYS A 328 -6.74 -12.58 7.09
CA LYS A 328 -7.63 -13.72 7.35
C LYS A 328 -9.11 -13.35 7.28
N ARG A 329 -9.53 -12.23 7.90
CA ARG A 329 -10.95 -11.87 7.99
C ARG A 329 -11.52 -11.32 6.69
N PHE A 330 -10.77 -10.50 5.96
CA PHE A 330 -11.30 -9.76 4.81
C PHE A 330 -10.86 -10.36 3.46
N ILE A 331 -9.90 -11.29 3.44
CA ILE A 331 -9.47 -11.96 2.20
C ILE A 331 -9.70 -13.47 2.29
N VAL A 332 -9.17 -14.16 3.30
CA VAL A 332 -9.23 -15.63 3.38
C VAL A 332 -10.67 -16.11 3.66
N ALA A 333 -11.32 -15.60 4.70
CA ALA A 333 -12.65 -16.07 5.09
C ALA A 333 -13.71 -15.88 3.98
N PRO A 334 -13.77 -14.75 3.26
CA PRO A 334 -14.66 -14.61 2.11
C PRO A 334 -14.27 -15.53 0.95
N SER A 335 -12.97 -15.76 0.70
CA SER A 335 -12.49 -16.60 -0.40
C SER A 335 -12.86 -18.08 -0.29
N ILE A 336 -13.14 -18.58 0.91
CA ILE A 336 -13.57 -19.98 1.14
C ILE A 336 -14.95 -20.23 0.52
N LYS A 337 -15.81 -19.21 0.48
CA LYS A 337 -17.18 -19.31 -0.04
C LYS A 337 -17.26 -19.20 -1.56
N LEU A 338 -16.15 -18.93 -2.24
CA LEU A 338 -16.10 -18.73 -3.68
C LEU A 338 -15.78 -20.03 -4.44
N GLU A 339 -16.35 -20.15 -5.64
CA GLU A 339 -16.02 -21.20 -6.60
C GLU A 339 -14.58 -21.01 -7.13
N ASP A 340 -13.96 -22.07 -7.64
CA ASP A 340 -12.54 -22.05 -8.02
C ASP A 340 -12.20 -21.04 -9.13
N ASN A 341 -13.14 -20.76 -10.04
CA ASN A 341 -12.95 -19.76 -11.09
C ASN A 341 -12.85 -18.33 -10.52
N ASP A 342 -13.62 -18.00 -9.48
CA ASP A 342 -13.63 -16.69 -8.85
C ASP A 342 -12.37 -16.43 -8.00
N LYS A 343 -11.64 -17.49 -7.61
CA LYS A 343 -10.40 -17.40 -6.82
C LYS A 343 -9.23 -16.77 -7.56
N THR A 344 -9.23 -16.83 -8.88
CA THR A 344 -8.16 -16.26 -9.73
C THR A 344 -8.08 -14.73 -9.63
N HIS A 345 -9.19 -14.06 -9.29
CA HIS A 345 -9.27 -12.61 -9.12
C HIS A 345 -9.23 -12.17 -7.64
N ILE A 346 -8.81 -13.09 -6.75
CA ILE A 346 -8.43 -13.02 -5.33
C ILE A 346 -7.54 -11.85 -4.88
N THR A 347 -6.48 -11.64 -5.63
CA THR A 347 -5.35 -10.88 -5.14
C THR A 347 -5.23 -9.58 -5.93
N ALA A 348 -5.12 -8.47 -5.21
CA ALA A 348 -4.68 -7.22 -5.83
C ALA A 348 -3.26 -7.38 -6.41
N SER A 349 -2.44 -8.28 -5.85
CA SER A 349 -1.02 -8.38 -6.17
C SER A 349 -0.71 -9.18 -7.45
N GLY A 350 -1.66 -9.91 -8.03
CA GLY A 350 -1.45 -10.74 -9.23
C GLY A 350 -1.18 -12.24 -9.02
N PRO A 351 -0.39 -12.71 -8.01
CA PRO A 351 -0.13 -14.14 -7.87
C PRO A 351 -1.34 -14.87 -7.25
N PRO A 352 -1.44 -16.21 -7.43
CA PRO A 352 -2.47 -17.01 -6.78
C PRO A 352 -2.53 -16.77 -5.26
N LEU A 353 -3.72 -16.86 -4.68
CA LEU A 353 -3.96 -16.53 -3.27
C LEU A 353 -3.00 -17.29 -2.32
N GLU A 354 -2.76 -18.58 -2.56
CA GLU A 354 -1.83 -19.38 -1.77
C GLU A 354 -0.37 -18.87 -1.81
N VAL A 355 0.07 -18.33 -2.94
CA VAL A 355 1.41 -17.79 -3.13
C VAL A 355 1.51 -16.47 -2.37
N LEU A 356 0.49 -15.62 -2.48
CA LEU A 356 0.41 -14.38 -1.73
C LEU A 356 0.42 -14.63 -0.22
N LEU A 357 -0.42 -15.56 0.28
CA LEU A 357 -0.51 -15.87 1.70
C LEU A 357 0.80 -16.39 2.27
N ARG A 358 1.54 -17.23 1.53
CA ARG A 358 2.89 -17.68 1.92
C ARG A 358 3.87 -16.51 2.02
N SER A 359 3.91 -15.62 1.03
CA SER A 359 4.77 -14.43 1.07
C SER A 359 4.43 -13.50 2.23
N LEU A 360 3.14 -13.27 2.48
CA LEU A 360 2.67 -12.44 3.59
C LEU A 360 2.98 -13.06 4.95
N ASN A 361 2.84 -14.38 5.10
CA ASN A 361 3.22 -15.07 6.34
C ASN A 361 4.73 -14.97 6.59
N ARG A 362 5.55 -15.14 5.54
CA ARG A 362 7.00 -14.95 5.63
C ARG A 362 7.37 -13.55 6.10
N LEU A 363 6.77 -12.51 5.52
CA LEU A 363 6.99 -11.11 5.95
C LEU A 363 6.58 -10.89 7.40
N LYS A 364 5.43 -11.42 7.81
CA LYS A 364 4.96 -11.36 9.20
C LYS A 364 5.98 -11.98 10.15
N GLU A 365 6.46 -13.18 9.85
CA GLU A 365 7.44 -13.89 10.69
C GLU A 365 8.79 -13.17 10.79
N LEU A 366 9.28 -12.58 9.70
CA LEU A 366 10.48 -11.76 9.71
C LEU A 366 10.31 -10.53 10.62
N ARG A 367 9.20 -9.82 10.50
CA ARG A 367 8.88 -8.63 11.32
C ARG A 367 8.69 -8.95 12.80
N MET A 368 8.21 -10.15 13.11
CA MET A 368 8.07 -10.65 14.48
C MET A 368 9.40 -11.18 15.06
N ALA A 369 10.48 -11.22 14.27
CA ALA A 369 11.69 -11.96 14.60
C ALA A 369 11.36 -13.38 15.11
N ALA A 370 10.47 -14.09 14.42
CA ALA A 370 9.93 -15.37 14.87
C ALA A 370 11.01 -16.47 14.92
N ASN A 371 10.88 -17.41 15.86
CA ASN A 371 11.75 -18.59 15.93
C ASN A 371 11.42 -19.58 14.80
N ASN A 372 11.94 -19.32 13.61
CA ASN A 372 11.75 -20.16 12.43
C ASN A 372 13.10 -20.37 11.71
N SER A 373 13.62 -21.59 11.77
CA SER A 373 14.90 -21.96 11.16
C SER A 373 14.89 -21.99 9.63
N GLN A 374 13.70 -21.99 9.01
CA GLN A 374 13.55 -21.93 7.55
C GLN A 374 13.63 -20.49 7.01
N LEU A 375 13.60 -19.49 7.88
CA LEU A 375 13.69 -18.08 7.53
C LEU A 375 14.97 -17.47 8.12
N PRO A 376 15.56 -16.49 7.43
CA PRO A 376 16.66 -15.71 7.98
C PRO A 376 16.14 -14.68 9.02
N SER A 377 15.48 -15.18 10.06
CA SER A 377 14.89 -14.41 11.14
C SER A 377 15.95 -13.89 12.11
N ARG A 378 15.73 -12.70 12.67
CA ARG A 378 16.58 -12.10 13.72
C ARG A 378 16.28 -12.63 15.13
N TYR A 379 15.55 -13.74 15.26
CA TYR A 379 15.14 -14.31 16.55
C TYR A 379 16.29 -14.39 17.57
N HIS A 380 17.39 -15.04 17.21
CA HIS A 380 18.52 -15.25 18.13
C HIS A 380 19.19 -13.94 18.55
N ASP A 381 19.29 -12.98 17.64
CA ASP A 381 19.83 -11.66 17.95
C ASP A 381 18.94 -10.90 18.94
N VAL A 382 17.63 -10.90 18.70
CA VAL A 382 16.66 -10.27 19.60
C VAL A 382 16.62 -10.97 20.96
N GLN A 383 16.69 -12.30 21.01
CA GLN A 383 16.80 -13.04 22.27
C GLN A 383 18.08 -12.71 23.02
N ARG A 384 19.21 -12.57 22.32
CA ARG A 384 20.47 -12.15 22.94
C ARG A 384 20.33 -10.78 23.62
N LEU A 385 19.66 -9.82 22.98
CA LEU A 385 19.37 -8.51 23.58
C LEU A 385 18.46 -8.63 24.82
N LYS A 386 17.40 -9.42 24.73
CA LYS A 386 16.45 -9.65 25.84
C LYS A 386 17.16 -10.30 27.05
N CYS A 387 17.96 -11.35 26.83
CA CYS A 387 18.73 -12.00 27.90
C CYS A 387 19.78 -11.06 28.52
N TRP A 388 20.41 -10.19 27.71
CA TRP A 388 21.35 -9.20 28.22
C TRP A 388 20.66 -8.19 29.15
N LEU A 389 19.45 -7.72 28.80
CA LEU A 389 18.63 -6.83 29.65
C LEU A 389 18.20 -7.49 30.96
N GLU A 390 17.92 -8.79 30.96
CA GLU A 390 17.58 -9.53 32.20
C GLU A 390 18.77 -9.63 33.16
N SER A 391 19.99 -9.53 32.63
CA SER A 391 21.23 -9.67 33.39
C SER A 391 21.81 -8.34 33.91
N HIS A 392 21.27 -7.18 33.50
CA HIS A 392 21.81 -5.83 33.80
C HIS A 392 20.71 -4.83 34.15
#